data_AF-A0A966VEF2-F1
#
_entry.id   AF-A0A966VEF2-F1
#
_cell.length_a   1.000
_cell.length_b   1.000
_cell.length_c   1.000
_cell.angle_alpha   90.00
_cell.angle_beta   90.00
_cell.angle_gamma   90.00
#
_symmetry.space_group_name_H-M   'P 1'
#
loop_
_entity.id
_entity.type
_entity.pdbx_description
1 polymer ?
#
loop_
_entity_poly.entity_id
_entity_poly.type
_entity_poly.pdbx_seq_one_letter_code
_entity_poly.pdbx_strand_id
1 'polypeptide(L)'
;MDKRKKEHGVTQVYDDIVIDAEFAALIPPLSGEERQQLEQNIVEHGGARDPLVVWAQIGTFTLLDGHNRYEICTRLGLGFDIEEMRFSDRSHAEEWIIRNQFGRRNLSAYVRTQLALRLEETISARAKAKKVKDGKATGRGKVPQKSAEPLETRQEIAKVANVSYDTVAKVKRIEEATADGLVSDSTIEKLRSGEISINHVDKEIKKQRAEVRAVEKKREAAAAGLLDGEIVRLGDFRTVLPSIPDGCVDLIFTDPPYDKETVPLYEDMAREAARILRPGGSLICYLGQYATADVCRLVGKYLTFYWPLCCLHEGAGQVMAMRGIRVKWKPMLWF
;
A
#
# COMPACT_ATOMS: atom_id res chain seq x y z
N MET A 1 2.70 -26.71 43.09
CA MET A 1 2.13 -25.39 43.38
C MET A 1 2.53 -25.03 44.80
N ASP A 2 3.65 -24.35 44.94
CA ASP A 2 4.13 -23.88 46.24
C ASP A 2 3.70 -22.42 46.40
N LYS A 3 2.60 -22.19 47.13
CA LYS A 3 2.06 -20.85 47.41
C LYS A 3 2.80 -20.29 48.62
N ARG A 4 3.89 -19.56 48.40
CA ARG A 4 4.51 -18.75 49.45
C ARG A 4 3.54 -17.62 49.84
N LYS A 5 3.22 -17.54 51.13
CA LYS A 5 2.34 -16.52 51.73
C LYS A 5 2.98 -15.12 51.57
N LYS A 6 2.16 -14.15 51.17
CA LYS A 6 2.51 -12.72 51.07
C LYS A 6 2.73 -12.12 52.48
N GLU A 7 3.96 -11.76 52.80
CA GLU A 7 4.24 -10.77 53.84
C GLU A 7 4.00 -9.37 53.25
N HIS A 8 3.12 -8.60 53.88
CA HIS A 8 2.81 -7.22 53.50
C HIS A 8 3.93 -6.30 54.01
N GLY A 9 4.59 -5.56 53.12
CA GLY A 9 5.38 -4.39 53.54
C GLY A 9 6.78 -4.20 52.93
N VAL A 10 7.18 -4.97 51.92
CA VAL A 10 8.44 -4.69 51.19
C VAL A 10 8.09 -4.37 49.74
N THR A 11 8.27 -3.10 49.34
CA THR A 11 8.31 -2.70 47.94
C THR A 11 9.48 -3.45 47.32
N GLN A 12 9.21 -4.58 46.65
CA GLN A 12 10.24 -5.26 45.88
C GLN A 12 10.63 -4.37 44.72
N VAL A 13 11.82 -3.81 44.81
CA VAL A 13 12.41 -2.96 43.78
C VAL A 13 12.91 -3.88 42.67
N TYR A 14 12.13 -4.01 41.59
CA TYR A 14 12.47 -4.77 40.39
C TYR A 14 13.16 -3.85 39.37
N ASP A 15 14.31 -3.28 39.74
CA ASP A 15 15.02 -2.29 38.91
C ASP A 15 15.54 -2.85 37.57
N ASP A 16 15.51 -4.18 37.37
CA ASP A 16 16.09 -4.87 36.22
C ASP A 16 15.05 -5.59 35.32
N ILE A 17 13.85 -5.02 35.11
CA ILE A 17 12.93 -5.55 34.09
C ILE A 17 13.37 -5.10 32.69
N VAL A 18 13.68 -6.07 31.83
CA VAL A 18 14.09 -5.86 30.44
C VAL A 18 12.86 -5.75 29.53
N ILE A 19 12.80 -4.68 28.74
CA ILE A 19 11.77 -4.51 27.70
C ILE A 19 12.30 -5.07 26.39
N ASP A 20 11.65 -6.11 25.91
CA ASP A 20 11.92 -6.67 24.60
C ASP A 20 11.01 -6.03 23.53
N ALA A 21 11.62 -5.39 22.53
CA ALA A 21 10.88 -4.65 21.51
C ALA A 21 9.96 -5.54 20.67
N GLU A 22 10.33 -6.79 20.40
CA GLU A 22 9.48 -7.70 19.64
C GLU A 22 8.30 -8.17 20.49
N PHE A 23 8.50 -8.44 21.77
CA PHE A 23 7.40 -8.80 22.68
C PHE A 23 6.43 -7.64 22.88
N ALA A 24 6.95 -6.42 23.05
CA ALA A 24 6.13 -5.21 23.13
C ALA A 24 5.27 -5.03 21.86
N ALA A 25 5.85 -5.28 20.67
CA ALA A 25 5.14 -5.16 19.40
C ALA A 25 4.02 -6.20 19.20
N LEU A 26 4.05 -7.33 19.91
CA LEU A 26 2.96 -8.32 19.92
C LEU A 26 1.74 -7.87 20.71
N ILE A 27 1.85 -6.79 21.49
CA ILE A 27 0.77 -6.26 22.30
C ILE A 27 0.15 -5.07 21.57
N PRO A 28 -1.14 -5.16 21.19
CA PRO A 28 -1.84 -4.04 20.58
C PRO A 28 -1.79 -2.82 21.51
N PRO A 29 -1.43 -1.63 20.99
CA PRO A 29 -1.37 -0.42 21.80
C PRO A 29 -2.76 -0.06 22.33
N LEU A 30 -2.80 0.58 23.49
CA LEU A 30 -4.03 1.17 24.02
C LEU A 30 -4.33 2.48 23.28
N SER A 31 -5.61 2.79 23.12
CA SER A 31 -6.02 4.14 22.71
C SER A 31 -5.60 5.17 23.76
N GLY A 32 -5.56 6.46 23.37
CA GLY A 32 -5.24 7.54 24.30
C GLY A 32 -6.18 7.58 25.51
N GLU A 33 -7.48 7.37 25.29
CA GLU A 33 -8.50 7.32 26.36
C GLU A 33 -8.31 6.09 27.27
N GLU A 34 -8.09 4.91 26.69
CA GLU A 34 -7.83 3.68 27.46
C GLU A 34 -6.57 3.82 28.33
N ARG A 35 -5.54 4.45 27.80
CA ARG A 35 -4.30 4.73 28.53
C ARG A 35 -4.54 5.71 29.68
N GLN A 36 -5.28 6.79 29.45
CA GLN A 36 -5.61 7.77 30.50
C GLN A 36 -6.42 7.13 31.63
N GLN A 37 -7.43 6.32 31.28
CA GLN A 37 -8.24 5.60 32.26
C GLN A 37 -7.38 4.61 33.07
N LEU A 38 -6.46 3.89 32.41
CA LEU A 38 -5.54 2.98 33.07
C LEU A 38 -4.63 3.73 34.06
N GLU A 39 -4.08 4.88 33.66
CA GLU A 39 -3.24 5.71 34.52
C GLU A 39 -4.00 6.23 35.74
N GLN A 40 -5.23 6.73 35.56
CA GLN A 40 -6.07 7.17 36.67
C GLN A 40 -6.33 6.04 37.67
N ASN A 41 -6.66 4.83 37.17
CA ASN A 41 -6.89 3.67 38.03
C ASN A 41 -5.63 3.28 38.82
N ILE A 42 -4.44 3.36 38.21
CA ILE A 42 -3.16 3.06 38.86
C ILE A 42 -2.87 4.08 39.96
N VAL A 43 -3.10 5.37 39.69
CA VAL A 43 -2.89 6.45 40.67
C VAL A 43 -3.86 6.31 41.84
N GLU A 44 -5.15 6.07 41.58
CA GLU A 44 -6.17 5.90 42.62
C GLU A 44 -5.87 4.73 43.55
N HIS A 45 -5.29 3.65 43.01
CA HIS A 45 -4.91 2.46 43.79
C HIS A 45 -3.50 2.54 44.40
N GLY A 46 -2.72 3.57 44.11
CA GLY A 46 -1.34 3.70 44.58
C GLY A 46 -0.36 2.69 43.98
N GLY A 47 -0.70 2.10 42.82
CA GLY A 47 0.08 1.04 42.18
C GLY A 47 -0.71 0.20 41.19
N ALA A 48 -0.02 -0.64 40.43
CA ALA A 48 -0.67 -1.60 39.54
C ALA A 48 -1.38 -2.68 40.36
N ARG A 49 -2.70 -2.78 40.21
CA ARG A 49 -3.53 -3.79 40.89
C ARG A 49 -3.25 -5.21 40.40
N ASP A 50 -3.16 -5.38 39.09
CA ASP A 50 -2.87 -6.66 38.45
C ASP A 50 -1.35 -6.78 38.25
N PRO A 51 -0.75 -7.95 38.53
CA PRO A 51 0.69 -8.14 38.42
C PRO A 51 1.17 -8.02 36.97
N LEU A 52 2.41 -7.56 36.81
CA LEU A 52 3.14 -7.63 35.54
C LEU A 52 3.57 -9.07 35.30
N VAL A 53 3.52 -9.56 34.06
CA VAL A 53 3.96 -10.92 33.77
C VAL A 53 5.35 -10.87 33.15
N VAL A 54 6.30 -11.59 33.75
CA VAL A 54 7.71 -11.59 33.32
C VAL A 54 8.21 -12.99 32.99
N TRP A 55 9.11 -13.10 32.02
CA TRP A 55 9.89 -14.30 31.79
C TRP A 55 11.10 -14.30 32.71
N ALA A 56 11.07 -15.16 33.73
CA ALA A 56 12.19 -15.35 34.65
C ALA A 56 13.26 -16.22 34.01
N GLN A 57 14.40 -15.60 33.68
CA GLN A 57 15.63 -16.27 33.25
C GLN A 57 16.72 -16.03 34.31
N ILE A 58 17.85 -16.74 34.19
CA ILE A 58 18.94 -16.63 35.17
C ILE A 58 19.48 -15.20 35.15
N GLY A 59 19.18 -14.42 36.19
CA GLY A 59 19.64 -13.04 36.37
C GLY A 59 18.90 -11.99 35.56
N THR A 60 17.82 -12.32 34.85
CA THR A 60 17.06 -11.36 34.04
C THR A 60 15.56 -11.62 34.07
N PHE A 61 14.77 -10.55 34.15
CA PHE A 61 13.31 -10.59 34.03
C PHE A 61 12.88 -9.84 32.77
N THR A 62 12.43 -10.56 31.74
CA THR A 62 11.95 -9.93 30.50
C THR A 62 10.44 -9.73 30.55
N LEU A 63 9.94 -8.52 30.29
CA LEU A 63 8.51 -8.24 30.36
C LEU A 63 7.72 -8.94 29.24
N LEU A 64 6.64 -9.66 29.60
CA LEU A 64 5.78 -10.38 28.67
C LEU A 64 4.40 -9.72 28.52
N ASP A 65 3.78 -9.28 29.62
CA ASP A 65 2.53 -8.53 29.62
C ASP A 65 2.54 -7.48 30.74
N GLY A 66 1.78 -6.41 30.54
CA GLY A 66 1.74 -5.27 31.47
C GLY A 66 2.62 -4.10 31.08
N HIS A 67 3.08 -4.01 29.82
CA HIS A 67 3.94 -2.92 29.32
C HIS A 67 3.45 -1.51 29.67
N ASN A 68 2.15 -1.23 29.51
CA ASN A 68 1.57 0.07 29.90
C ASN A 68 1.59 0.27 31.42
N ARG A 69 1.27 -0.78 32.20
CA ARG A 69 1.29 -0.73 33.67
C ARG A 69 2.71 -0.49 34.19
N TYR A 70 3.69 -1.19 33.61
CA TYR A 70 5.10 -1.02 33.92
C TYR A 70 5.58 0.40 33.63
N GLU A 71 5.29 0.93 32.43
CA GLU A 71 5.67 2.30 32.06
C GLU A 71 5.08 3.33 33.03
N ILE A 72 3.77 3.26 33.31
CA ILE A 72 3.07 4.21 34.18
C ILE A 72 3.63 4.12 35.61
N CYS A 73 3.75 2.91 36.16
CA CYS A 73 4.25 2.74 37.53
C CYS A 73 5.71 3.20 37.67
N THR A 74 6.57 2.86 36.71
CA THR A 74 7.98 3.30 36.72
C THR A 74 8.08 4.82 36.63
N ARG A 75 7.32 5.45 35.73
CA ARG A 75 7.32 6.92 35.57
C ARG A 75 6.81 7.65 36.83
N LEU A 76 5.82 7.09 37.52
CA LEU A 76 5.18 7.71 38.68
C LEU A 76 5.80 7.26 40.02
N GLY A 77 6.76 6.33 40.02
CA GLY A 77 7.34 5.78 41.24
C GLY A 77 6.35 4.97 42.07
N LEU A 78 5.37 4.33 41.42
CA LEU A 78 4.33 3.52 42.08
C LEU A 78 4.70 2.04 42.10
N GLY A 79 4.20 1.32 43.10
CA GLY A 79 4.48 -0.11 43.27
C GLY A 79 3.73 -1.01 42.28
N PHE A 80 4.28 -2.18 42.01
CA PHE A 80 3.64 -3.24 41.25
C PHE A 80 4.11 -4.62 41.72
N ASP A 81 3.24 -5.62 41.61
CA ASP A 81 3.60 -7.03 41.78
C ASP A 81 4.06 -7.62 40.44
N ILE A 82 4.85 -8.71 40.47
CA ILE A 82 5.17 -9.52 39.29
C ILE A 82 4.65 -10.95 39.42
N GLU A 83 4.32 -11.54 38.28
CA GLU A 83 4.06 -12.96 38.10
C GLU A 83 5.16 -13.55 37.21
N GLU A 84 5.92 -14.49 37.76
CA GLU A 84 7.03 -15.14 37.06
C GLU A 84 6.55 -16.32 36.21
N MET A 85 6.91 -16.30 34.95
CA MET A 85 6.69 -17.39 33.99
C MET A 85 8.03 -17.96 33.52
N ARG A 86 8.05 -19.25 33.20
CA ARG A 86 9.23 -19.95 32.68
C ARG A 86 8.92 -20.61 31.35
N PHE A 87 9.70 -20.27 30.34
CA PHE A 87 9.61 -20.83 28.99
C PHE A 87 10.91 -21.52 28.61
N SER A 88 10.80 -22.52 27.72
CA SER A 88 11.95 -23.28 27.19
C SER A 88 12.82 -22.45 26.26
N ASP A 89 12.21 -21.52 25.54
CA ASP A 89 12.82 -20.72 24.50
C ASP A 89 11.96 -19.48 24.22
N ARG A 90 12.54 -18.54 23.46
CA ARG A 90 11.90 -17.29 23.05
C ARG A 90 10.59 -17.54 22.29
N SER A 91 10.55 -18.52 21.38
CA SER A 91 9.36 -18.80 20.58
C SER A 91 8.18 -19.30 21.42
N HIS A 92 8.44 -20.01 22.53
CA HIS A 92 7.40 -20.41 23.48
C HIS A 92 6.87 -19.21 24.28
N ALA A 93 7.74 -18.25 24.65
CA ALA A 93 7.30 -17.00 25.25
C ALA A 93 6.44 -16.16 24.29
N GLU A 94 6.85 -16.03 23.01
CA GLU A 94 6.05 -15.36 21.97
C GLU A 94 4.66 -16.00 21.80
N GLU A 95 4.60 -17.32 21.68
CA GLU A 95 3.34 -18.05 21.59
C GLU A 95 2.44 -17.77 22.79
N TRP A 96 3.01 -17.74 23.99
CA TRP A 96 2.26 -17.42 25.20
C TRP A 96 1.71 -15.99 25.17
N ILE A 97 2.53 -14.99 24.79
CA ILE A 97 2.10 -13.59 24.68
C ILE A 97 0.92 -13.48 23.72
N ILE A 98 1.05 -14.04 22.51
CA ILE A 98 0.00 -13.97 21.48
C ILE A 98 -1.29 -14.64 21.97
N ARG A 99 -1.19 -15.83 22.58
CA ARG A 99 -2.35 -16.53 23.13
C ARG A 99 -3.02 -15.75 24.26
N ASN A 100 -2.23 -15.09 25.12
CA ASN A 100 -2.74 -14.22 26.16
C ASN A 100 -3.51 -13.03 25.56
N GLN A 101 -3.01 -12.44 24.47
CA GLN A 101 -3.70 -11.34 23.78
C GLN A 101 -5.08 -11.76 23.24
N PHE A 102 -5.25 -13.00 22.73
CA PHE A 102 -6.55 -13.46 22.25
C PHE A 102 -7.65 -13.49 23.31
N GLY A 103 -7.30 -13.47 24.61
CA GLY A 103 -8.24 -13.34 25.71
C GLY A 103 -8.84 -11.92 25.87
N ARG A 104 -8.23 -10.90 25.24
CA ARG A 104 -8.75 -9.53 25.26
C ARG A 104 -10.05 -9.44 24.45
N ARG A 105 -11.12 -8.95 25.10
CA ARG A 105 -12.47 -8.88 24.52
C ARG A 105 -12.60 -7.86 23.38
N ASN A 106 -11.73 -6.85 23.34
CA ASN A 106 -11.86 -5.69 22.45
C ASN A 106 -10.87 -5.69 21.27
N LEU A 107 -10.33 -6.83 20.85
CA LEU A 107 -9.46 -6.86 19.68
C LEU A 107 -10.25 -6.81 18.37
N SER A 108 -9.89 -5.88 17.49
CA SER A 108 -10.44 -5.83 16.13
C SER A 108 -10.13 -7.12 15.35
N ALA A 109 -11.00 -7.49 14.41
CA ALA A 109 -10.79 -8.66 13.57
C ALA A 109 -9.46 -8.60 12.79
N TYR A 110 -9.02 -7.38 12.46
CA TYR A 110 -7.75 -7.14 11.79
C TYR A 110 -6.58 -7.54 12.69
N VAL A 111 -6.52 -7.00 13.91
CA VAL A 111 -5.47 -7.30 14.89
C VAL A 111 -5.47 -8.79 15.27
N ARG A 112 -6.65 -9.39 15.49
CA ARG A 112 -6.75 -10.84 15.76
C ARG A 112 -6.14 -11.68 14.64
N THR A 113 -6.36 -11.26 13.40
CA THR A 113 -5.79 -11.95 12.24
C THR A 113 -4.28 -11.76 12.15
N GLN A 114 -3.76 -10.55 12.39
CA GLN A 114 -2.31 -10.29 12.43
C GLN A 114 -1.59 -11.15 13.48
N LEU A 115 -2.14 -11.21 14.70
CA LEU A 115 -1.61 -12.05 15.76
C LEU A 115 -1.62 -13.54 15.40
N ALA A 116 -2.68 -14.02 14.74
CA ALA A 116 -2.75 -15.42 14.31
C ALA A 116 -1.76 -15.75 13.20
N LEU A 117 -1.50 -14.82 12.28
CA LEU A 117 -0.44 -14.94 11.27
C LEU A 117 0.93 -15.03 11.92
N ARG A 118 1.23 -14.14 12.86
CA ARG A 118 2.51 -14.15 13.59
C ARG A 118 2.69 -15.43 14.42
N LEU A 119 1.61 -15.94 15.02
CA LEU A 119 1.64 -17.21 15.77
C LEU A 119 2.00 -18.40 14.85
N GLU A 120 1.41 -18.44 13.65
CA GLU A 120 1.72 -19.47 12.65
C GLU A 120 3.22 -19.45 12.29
N GLU A 121 3.76 -18.25 12.03
CA GLU A 121 5.19 -18.07 11.74
C GLU A 121 6.07 -18.55 12.88
N THR A 122 5.75 -18.20 14.14
CA THR A 122 6.49 -18.66 15.33
C THR A 122 6.46 -20.17 15.48
N ILE A 123 5.29 -20.81 15.32
CA ILE A 123 5.14 -22.27 15.43
C ILE A 123 5.90 -22.97 14.30
N SER A 124 5.78 -22.48 13.07
CA SER A 124 6.45 -23.02 11.88
C SER A 124 7.98 -22.91 11.99
N ALA A 125 8.49 -21.76 12.41
CA ALA A 125 9.92 -21.54 12.65
C ALA A 125 10.46 -22.51 13.72
N ARG A 126 9.74 -22.67 14.83
CA ARG A 126 10.12 -23.62 15.90
C ARG A 126 10.10 -25.08 15.42
N ALA A 127 9.12 -25.48 14.62
CA ALA A 127 9.07 -26.81 14.03
C ALA A 127 10.24 -27.08 13.07
N LYS A 128 10.64 -26.09 12.27
CA LYS A 128 11.83 -26.16 11.41
C LYS A 128 13.11 -26.28 12.24
N ALA A 129 13.27 -25.47 13.29
CA ALA A 129 14.44 -25.49 14.15
C ALA A 129 14.65 -26.84 14.87
N LYS A 130 13.57 -27.50 15.32
CA LYS A 130 13.65 -28.86 15.91
C LYS A 130 14.14 -29.91 14.91
N LYS A 131 13.65 -29.87 13.67
CA LYS A 131 14.12 -30.79 12.60
C LYS A 131 15.60 -30.66 12.30
N VAL A 132 16.14 -29.44 12.39
CA VAL A 132 17.58 -29.18 12.19
C VAL A 132 18.40 -29.70 13.38
N LYS A 133 17.92 -29.53 14.62
CA LYS A 133 18.61 -30.00 15.84
C LYS A 133 18.62 -31.53 15.99
N ASP A 134 17.59 -32.23 15.54
CA ASP A 134 17.47 -33.69 15.69
C ASP A 134 18.26 -34.50 14.65
N GLY A 135 19.14 -33.88 13.85
CA GLY A 135 20.13 -34.58 13.02
C GLY A 135 19.56 -35.52 11.94
N LYS A 136 18.24 -35.57 11.72
CA LYS A 136 17.63 -36.34 10.62
C LYS A 136 17.71 -35.56 9.30
N ALA A 137 18.94 -35.38 8.83
CA ALA A 137 19.20 -35.40 7.39
C ALA A 137 19.07 -36.86 6.92
N THR A 138 17.85 -37.40 6.91
CA THR A 138 17.62 -38.69 6.24
C THR A 138 17.72 -38.45 4.75
N GLY A 139 18.77 -39.02 4.16
CA GLY A 139 18.99 -39.08 2.73
C GLY A 139 17.80 -39.68 1.97
N ARG A 140 17.73 -39.28 0.68
CA ARG A 140 16.96 -39.86 -0.43
C ARG A 140 15.96 -40.98 -0.07
N GLY A 141 14.68 -40.64 -0.12
CA GLY A 141 13.59 -41.62 -0.24
C GLY A 141 12.24 -41.07 0.18
N LYS A 142 11.39 -40.78 -0.82
CA LYS A 142 10.03 -40.19 -0.73
C LYS A 142 9.98 -38.74 -0.26
N VAL A 143 9.93 -37.84 -1.24
CA VAL A 143 9.28 -36.53 -1.12
C VAL A 143 7.87 -36.79 -0.57
N PRO A 144 7.50 -36.32 0.64
CA PRO A 144 6.09 -36.28 0.98
C PRO A 144 5.49 -35.21 0.08
N GLN A 145 4.71 -35.66 -0.89
CA GLN A 145 3.87 -34.83 -1.73
C GLN A 145 2.82 -34.16 -0.81
N LYS A 146 3.19 -33.06 -0.15
CA LYS A 146 2.26 -32.18 0.56
C LYS A 146 1.65 -31.22 -0.46
N SER A 147 0.75 -31.74 -1.27
CA SER A 147 -0.09 -30.96 -2.19
C SER A 147 -1.35 -30.40 -1.51
N ALA A 148 -1.31 -30.10 -0.20
CA ALA A 148 -2.46 -29.63 0.58
C ALA A 148 -2.31 -28.20 1.18
N GLU A 149 -1.13 -27.57 1.15
CA GLU A 149 -0.80 -26.54 2.17
C GLU A 149 -0.85 -25.05 1.75
N PRO A 150 -1.96 -24.56 1.19
CA PRO A 150 -2.35 -23.17 1.49
C PRO A 150 -3.73 -23.03 2.12
N LEU A 151 -4.63 -23.99 1.88
CA LEU A 151 -6.01 -23.93 2.38
C LEU A 151 -6.09 -24.36 3.84
N GLU A 152 -5.45 -25.47 4.21
CA GLU A 152 -5.46 -26.00 5.58
C GLU A 152 -4.85 -25.00 6.57
N THR A 153 -3.72 -24.38 6.21
CA THR A 153 -3.08 -23.31 6.99
C THR A 153 -4.00 -22.10 7.20
N ARG A 154 -4.71 -21.65 6.15
CA ARG A 154 -5.70 -20.57 6.29
C ARG A 154 -6.84 -20.95 7.22
N GLN A 155 -7.21 -22.24 7.26
CA GLN A 155 -8.27 -22.69 8.12
C GLN A 155 -7.89 -22.67 9.60
N GLU A 156 -6.68 -23.09 9.92
CA GLU A 156 -6.14 -23.04 11.27
C GLU A 156 -6.01 -21.60 11.78
N ILE A 157 -5.49 -20.70 10.94
CA ILE A 157 -5.39 -19.26 11.26
C ILE A 157 -6.77 -18.67 11.55
N ALA A 158 -7.76 -18.95 10.70
CA ALA A 158 -9.11 -18.44 10.87
C ALA A 158 -9.76 -18.91 12.19
N LYS A 159 -9.55 -20.19 12.55
CA LYS A 159 -10.03 -20.75 13.82
C LYS A 159 -9.37 -20.07 15.02
N VAL A 160 -8.04 -19.91 15.00
CA VAL A 160 -7.30 -19.23 16.09
C VAL A 160 -7.73 -17.77 16.22
N ALA A 161 -7.82 -17.06 15.09
CA ALA A 161 -8.24 -15.67 15.07
C ALA A 161 -9.76 -15.49 15.34
N ASN A 162 -10.56 -16.54 15.31
CA ASN A 162 -12.02 -16.49 15.36
C ASN A 162 -12.61 -15.57 14.28
N VAL A 163 -12.17 -15.73 13.04
CA VAL A 163 -12.64 -14.96 11.88
C VAL A 163 -12.96 -15.89 10.71
N SER A 164 -13.55 -15.35 9.64
CA SER A 164 -13.81 -16.12 8.42
C SER A 164 -12.52 -16.35 7.61
N TYR A 165 -12.49 -17.40 6.78
CA TYR A 165 -11.37 -17.66 5.87
C TYR A 165 -11.13 -16.50 4.88
N ASP A 166 -12.20 -15.85 4.45
CA ASP A 166 -12.13 -14.69 3.56
C ASP A 166 -11.52 -13.48 4.26
N THR A 167 -11.79 -13.29 5.56
CA THR A 167 -11.12 -12.27 6.38
C THR A 167 -9.61 -12.49 6.40
N VAL A 168 -9.14 -13.72 6.61
CA VAL A 168 -7.70 -14.04 6.60
C VAL A 168 -7.08 -13.69 5.24
N ALA A 169 -7.74 -14.05 4.14
CA ALA A 169 -7.26 -13.74 2.79
C ALA A 169 -7.20 -12.23 2.52
N LYS A 170 -8.17 -11.46 3.01
CA LYS A 170 -8.20 -10.00 2.89
C LYS A 170 -7.09 -9.35 3.70
N VAL A 171 -6.87 -9.78 4.94
CA VAL A 171 -5.77 -9.25 5.77
C VAL A 171 -4.42 -9.52 5.13
N LYS A 172 -4.16 -10.74 4.62
CA LYS A 172 -2.92 -11.01 3.87
C LYS A 172 -2.71 -10.05 2.69
N ARG A 173 -3.76 -9.78 1.91
CA ARG A 173 -3.68 -8.78 0.82
C ARG A 173 -3.43 -7.36 1.32
N ILE A 174 -3.97 -7.00 2.47
CA ILE A 174 -3.72 -5.68 3.09
C ILE A 174 -2.25 -5.60 3.51
N GLU A 175 -1.69 -6.60 4.20
CA GLU A 175 -0.27 -6.63 4.59
C GLU A 175 0.66 -6.53 3.36
N GLU A 176 0.38 -7.30 2.31
CA GLU A 176 1.12 -7.23 1.04
C GLU A 176 1.03 -5.82 0.43
N ALA A 177 -0.17 -5.23 0.38
CA ALA A 177 -0.38 -3.89 -0.16
C ALA A 177 0.28 -2.79 0.71
N THR A 178 0.40 -2.99 2.02
CA THR A 178 1.17 -2.11 2.91
C THR A 178 2.66 -2.19 2.59
N ALA A 179 3.19 -3.40 2.40
CA ALA A 179 4.59 -3.59 2.00
C ALA A 179 4.89 -2.99 0.61
N ASP A 180 3.91 -3.04 -0.30
CA ASP A 180 3.96 -2.38 -1.61
C ASP A 180 3.82 -0.84 -1.54
N GLY A 181 3.58 -0.28 -0.35
CA GLY A 181 3.34 1.17 -0.15
C GLY A 181 1.98 1.68 -0.62
N LEU A 182 1.05 0.77 -0.96
CA LEU A 182 -0.29 1.10 -1.44
C LEU A 182 -1.26 1.45 -0.31
N VAL A 183 -0.98 0.98 0.90
CA VAL A 183 -1.77 1.27 2.11
C VAL A 183 -0.90 2.07 3.08
N SER A 184 -1.43 3.21 3.55
CA SER A 184 -0.71 4.09 4.48
C SER A 184 -0.76 3.59 5.92
N ASP A 185 0.24 3.96 6.73
CA ASP A 185 0.26 3.67 8.17
C ASP A 185 -0.98 4.20 8.90
N SER A 186 -1.49 5.37 8.50
CA SER A 186 -2.73 5.93 9.04
C SER A 186 -3.93 5.02 8.78
N THR A 187 -4.01 4.42 7.59
CA THR A 187 -5.06 3.45 7.26
C THR A 187 -4.94 2.18 8.11
N ILE A 188 -3.71 1.72 8.35
CA ILE A 188 -3.44 0.56 9.22
C ILE A 188 -3.86 0.84 10.66
N GLU A 189 -3.58 2.03 11.19
CA GLU A 189 -3.99 2.39 12.55
C GLU A 189 -5.52 2.41 12.69
N LYS A 190 -6.22 2.95 11.69
CA LYS A 190 -7.69 2.92 11.63
C LYS A 190 -8.27 1.51 11.51
N LEU A 191 -7.56 0.58 10.85
CA LEU A 191 -7.95 -0.84 10.83
C LEU A 191 -7.74 -1.50 12.19
N ARG A 192 -6.64 -1.15 12.88
CA ARG A 192 -6.31 -1.68 14.21
C ARG A 192 -7.35 -1.25 15.24
N SER A 193 -7.73 0.02 15.24
CA SER A 193 -8.78 0.57 16.10
C SER A 193 -10.20 0.10 15.72
N GLY A 194 -10.39 -0.38 14.49
CA GLY A 194 -11.70 -0.77 13.97
C GLY A 194 -12.55 0.39 13.45
N GLU A 195 -11.97 1.60 13.35
CA GLU A 195 -12.62 2.77 12.74
C GLU A 195 -13.01 2.52 11.28
N ILE A 196 -12.18 1.76 10.54
CA ILE A 196 -12.48 1.34 9.17
C ILE A 196 -12.52 -0.19 9.07
N SER A 197 -13.37 -0.71 8.17
CA SER A 197 -13.51 -2.14 7.99
C SER A 197 -12.47 -2.74 7.02
N ILE A 198 -12.07 -3.98 7.27
CA ILE A 198 -11.21 -4.79 6.38
C ILE A 198 -11.78 -4.83 4.95
N ASN A 199 -13.11 -4.94 4.81
CA ASN A 199 -13.78 -5.00 3.52
C ASN A 199 -13.63 -3.70 2.72
N HIS A 200 -13.67 -2.56 3.40
CA HIS A 200 -13.50 -1.26 2.76
C HIS A 200 -12.08 -1.13 2.17
N VAL A 201 -11.06 -1.45 2.97
CA VAL A 201 -9.66 -1.36 2.52
C VAL A 201 -9.35 -2.38 1.42
N ASP A 202 -9.81 -3.64 1.53
CA ASP A 202 -9.62 -4.65 0.48
C ASP A 202 -10.29 -4.25 -0.85
N LYS A 203 -11.44 -3.56 -0.80
CA LYS A 203 -12.12 -3.03 -1.99
C LYS A 203 -11.28 -1.93 -2.66
N GLU A 204 -10.71 -1.03 -1.87
CA GLU A 204 -9.89 0.08 -2.40
C GLU A 204 -8.60 -0.46 -3.03
N ILE A 205 -7.92 -1.41 -2.38
CA ILE A 205 -6.74 -2.10 -2.95
C ILE A 205 -7.08 -2.73 -4.30
N LYS A 206 -8.21 -3.45 -4.40
CA LYS A 206 -8.65 -4.09 -5.65
C LYS A 206 -8.92 -3.07 -6.74
N LYS A 207 -9.54 -1.93 -6.40
CA LYS A 207 -9.82 -0.85 -7.33
C LYS A 207 -8.52 -0.26 -7.89
N GLN A 208 -7.59 0.12 -7.03
CA GLN A 208 -6.30 0.69 -7.44
C GLN A 208 -5.49 -0.28 -8.29
N ARG A 209 -5.40 -1.56 -7.89
CA ARG A 209 -4.72 -2.60 -8.71
C ARG A 209 -5.41 -2.81 -10.06
N ALA A 210 -6.74 -2.72 -10.13
CA ALA A 210 -7.46 -2.83 -11.40
C ALA A 210 -7.22 -1.63 -12.33
N GLU A 211 -7.14 -0.42 -11.77
CA GLU A 211 -6.82 0.81 -12.52
C GLU A 211 -5.41 0.74 -13.13
N VAL A 212 -4.41 0.33 -12.34
CA VAL A 212 -3.03 0.13 -12.83
C VAL A 212 -3.00 -0.89 -13.97
N ARG A 213 -3.62 -2.07 -13.77
CA ARG A 213 -3.68 -3.11 -14.81
C ARG A 213 -4.41 -2.65 -16.07
N ALA A 214 -5.44 -1.82 -15.93
CA ALA A 214 -6.17 -1.28 -17.08
C ALA A 214 -5.29 -0.31 -17.89
N VAL A 215 -4.48 0.51 -17.23
CA VAL A 215 -3.51 1.40 -17.88
C VAL A 215 -2.41 0.59 -18.58
N GLU A 216 -1.84 -0.41 -17.91
CA GLU A 216 -0.82 -1.30 -18.49
C GLU A 216 -1.36 -2.05 -19.71
N LYS A 217 -2.55 -2.62 -19.61
CA LYS A 217 -3.17 -3.32 -20.74
C LYS A 217 -3.42 -2.40 -21.94
N LYS A 218 -3.85 -1.16 -21.70
CA LYS A 218 -4.00 -0.16 -22.76
C LYS A 218 -2.64 0.17 -23.41
N ARG A 219 -1.58 0.26 -22.60
CA ARG A 219 -0.21 0.50 -23.08
C ARG A 219 0.31 -0.66 -23.93
N GLU A 220 0.12 -1.90 -23.48
CA GLU A 220 0.52 -3.10 -24.23
C GLU A 220 -0.24 -3.21 -25.55
N ALA A 221 -1.55 -2.97 -25.55
CA ALA A 221 -2.36 -2.96 -26.75
C ALA A 221 -1.92 -1.89 -27.76
N ALA A 222 -1.56 -0.69 -27.28
CA ALA A 222 -1.02 0.37 -28.14
C ALA A 222 0.36 0.00 -28.72
N ALA A 223 1.23 -0.64 -27.93
CA ALA A 223 2.55 -1.08 -28.40
C ALA A 223 2.46 -2.22 -29.42
N ALA A 224 1.51 -3.15 -29.25
CA ALA A 224 1.30 -4.27 -30.17
C ALA A 224 0.71 -3.86 -31.54
N GLY A 225 0.15 -2.65 -31.64
CA GLY A 225 -0.41 -2.12 -32.89
C GLY A 225 0.59 -1.41 -33.80
N LEU A 226 1.87 -1.33 -33.40
CA LEU A 226 2.89 -0.61 -34.16
C LEU A 226 3.40 -1.42 -35.34
N LEU A 227 3.54 -0.77 -36.50
CA LEU A 227 4.17 -1.33 -37.69
C LEU A 227 5.70 -1.35 -37.54
N ASP A 228 6.36 -2.24 -38.28
CA ASP A 228 7.81 -2.36 -38.26
C ASP A 228 8.47 -1.05 -38.76
N GLY A 229 9.30 -0.43 -37.92
CA GLY A 229 9.90 0.89 -38.18
C GLY A 229 9.19 2.09 -37.52
N GLU A 230 8.04 1.88 -36.85
CA GLU A 230 7.39 2.95 -36.08
C GLU A 230 8.10 3.19 -34.73
N ILE A 231 8.45 4.45 -34.45
CA ILE A 231 9.09 4.85 -33.20
C ILE A 231 8.10 5.66 -32.37
N VAL A 232 7.70 5.14 -31.21
CA VAL A 232 6.86 5.87 -30.26
C VAL A 232 7.72 6.59 -29.22
N ARG A 233 7.54 7.90 -29.12
CA ARG A 233 8.17 8.73 -28.08
C ARG A 233 7.09 9.32 -27.18
N LEU A 234 7.08 8.90 -25.92
CA LEU A 234 6.12 9.40 -24.92
C LEU A 234 6.69 10.64 -24.22
N GLY A 235 5.92 11.73 -24.23
CA GLY A 235 6.25 12.94 -23.47
C GLY A 235 5.55 14.17 -24.01
N ASP A 236 5.77 15.30 -23.35
CA ASP A 236 5.40 16.61 -23.88
C ASP A 236 6.24 16.87 -25.14
N PHE A 237 5.59 17.14 -26.27
CA PHE A 237 6.27 17.34 -27.56
C PHE A 237 7.32 18.46 -27.48
N ARG A 238 7.15 19.44 -26.61
CA ARG A 238 8.10 20.55 -26.41
C ARG A 238 9.43 20.09 -25.82
N THR A 239 9.44 18.93 -25.18
CA THR A 239 10.64 18.28 -24.63
C THR A 239 11.12 17.11 -25.51
N VAL A 240 10.22 16.50 -26.29
CA VAL A 240 10.53 15.37 -27.16
C VAL A 240 11.06 15.80 -28.53
N LEU A 241 10.40 16.74 -29.21
CA LEU A 241 10.79 17.20 -30.56
C LEU A 241 12.21 17.79 -30.63
N PRO A 242 12.77 18.45 -29.61
CA PRO A 242 14.16 18.89 -29.62
C PRO A 242 15.19 17.76 -29.85
N SER A 243 14.84 16.50 -29.58
CA SER A 243 15.70 15.34 -29.86
C SER A 243 15.68 14.88 -31.32
N ILE A 244 14.80 15.43 -32.15
CA ILE A 244 14.68 15.13 -33.57
C ILE A 244 15.58 16.10 -34.36
N PRO A 245 16.45 15.61 -35.27
CA PRO A 245 17.32 16.46 -36.07
C PRO A 245 16.58 17.48 -36.95
N ASP A 246 17.26 18.58 -37.27
CA ASP A 246 16.76 19.61 -38.19
C ASP A 246 16.56 19.03 -39.59
N GLY A 247 15.51 19.47 -40.29
CA GLY A 247 15.26 19.13 -41.69
C GLY A 247 15.13 17.63 -42.01
N CYS A 248 14.78 16.79 -41.03
CA CYS A 248 14.71 15.33 -41.20
C CYS A 248 13.28 14.79 -41.34
N VAL A 249 12.26 15.65 -41.28
CA VAL A 249 10.84 15.26 -41.31
C VAL A 249 10.18 15.72 -42.62
N ASP A 250 9.53 14.78 -43.30
CA ASP A 250 8.74 15.02 -44.52
C ASP A 250 7.37 15.64 -44.21
N LEU A 251 6.67 15.09 -43.23
CA LEU A 251 5.29 15.42 -42.88
C LEU A 251 5.12 15.34 -41.36
N ILE A 252 4.55 16.40 -40.79
CA ILE A 252 3.97 16.38 -39.45
C ILE A 252 2.47 16.33 -39.62
N PHE A 253 1.85 15.24 -39.17
CA PHE A 253 0.40 15.08 -39.15
C PHE A 253 -0.06 14.87 -37.71
N THR A 254 -0.88 15.77 -37.18
CA THR A 254 -1.16 15.80 -35.74
C THR A 254 -2.55 16.30 -35.37
N ASP A 255 -3.05 15.85 -34.23
CA ASP A 255 -4.34 16.21 -33.64
C ASP A 255 -4.16 16.79 -32.23
N PRO A 256 -3.85 18.10 -32.11
CA PRO A 256 -3.62 18.74 -30.81
C PRO A 256 -4.90 18.82 -29.97
N PRO A 257 -4.80 19.07 -28.64
CA PRO A 257 -5.96 19.31 -27.80
C PRO A 257 -6.85 20.47 -28.31
N TYR A 258 -8.14 20.38 -27.99
CA TYR A 258 -9.20 21.24 -28.55
C TYR A 258 -9.75 22.28 -27.56
N ASP A 259 -9.29 22.27 -26.31
CA ASP A 259 -9.66 23.27 -25.32
C ASP A 259 -8.98 24.63 -25.63
N LYS A 260 -9.53 25.72 -25.09
CA LYS A 260 -9.06 27.07 -25.47
C LYS A 260 -7.69 27.37 -24.85
N GLU A 261 -7.44 26.77 -23.70
CA GLU A 261 -6.26 26.93 -22.88
C GLU A 261 -5.01 26.37 -23.58
N THR A 262 -5.19 25.40 -24.47
CA THR A 262 -4.12 24.76 -25.25
C THR A 262 -3.87 25.37 -26.62
N VAL A 263 -4.64 26.38 -27.06
CA VAL A 263 -4.39 27.09 -28.33
C VAL A 263 -2.95 27.63 -28.48
N PRO A 264 -2.26 28.11 -27.42
CA PRO A 264 -0.86 28.50 -27.52
C PRO A 264 0.10 27.37 -27.97
N LEU A 265 -0.25 26.09 -27.75
CA LEU A 265 0.58 24.95 -28.16
C LEU A 265 0.78 24.88 -29.69
N TYR A 266 -0.13 25.44 -30.48
CA TYR A 266 0.04 25.50 -31.93
C TYR A 266 1.24 26.37 -32.33
N GLU A 267 1.58 27.39 -31.54
CA GLU A 267 2.77 28.20 -31.78
C GLU A 267 4.06 27.43 -31.43
N ASP A 268 4.07 26.75 -30.28
CA ASP A 268 5.19 25.91 -29.85
C ASP A 268 5.45 24.79 -30.89
N MET A 269 4.38 24.17 -31.37
CA MET A 269 4.44 23.16 -32.43
C MET A 269 4.97 23.74 -33.73
N ALA A 270 4.48 24.90 -34.17
CA ALA A 270 4.91 25.53 -35.42
C ALA A 270 6.41 25.90 -35.41
N ARG A 271 6.92 26.34 -34.25
CA ARG A 271 8.34 26.63 -34.06
C ARG A 271 9.20 25.39 -34.26
N GLU A 272 8.84 24.28 -33.61
CA GLU A 272 9.58 23.03 -33.78
C GLU A 272 9.41 22.46 -35.20
N ALA A 273 8.20 22.55 -35.77
CA ALA A 273 7.90 22.12 -37.12
C ALA A 273 8.78 22.83 -38.16
N ALA A 274 8.93 24.15 -38.06
CA ALA A 274 9.79 24.92 -38.97
C ALA A 274 11.27 24.51 -38.91
N ARG A 275 11.73 23.95 -37.79
CA ARG A 275 13.09 23.43 -37.63
C ARG A 275 13.26 22.03 -38.19
N ILE A 276 12.35 21.11 -37.86
CA ILE A 276 12.51 19.68 -38.19
C ILE A 276 11.99 19.33 -39.59
N LEU A 277 11.08 20.13 -40.15
CA LEU A 277 10.61 19.93 -41.52
C LEU A 277 11.74 20.24 -42.50
N ARG A 278 11.94 19.32 -43.45
CA ARG A 278 12.84 19.57 -44.58
C ARG A 278 12.26 20.64 -45.51
N PRO A 279 13.06 21.27 -46.39
CA PRO A 279 12.52 22.12 -47.45
C PRO A 279 11.44 21.41 -48.26
N GLY A 280 10.25 22.01 -48.34
CA GLY A 280 9.07 21.41 -48.98
C GLY A 280 8.31 20.38 -48.14
N GLY A 281 8.71 20.17 -46.88
CA GLY A 281 7.94 19.40 -45.90
C GLY A 281 6.63 20.11 -45.52
N SER A 282 5.71 19.37 -44.90
CA SER A 282 4.37 19.88 -44.59
C SER A 282 3.97 19.65 -43.14
N LEU A 283 3.23 20.60 -42.58
CA LEU A 283 2.47 20.44 -41.35
C LEU A 283 0.98 20.40 -41.68
N ILE A 284 0.31 19.32 -41.30
CA ILE A 284 -1.14 19.21 -41.35
C ILE A 284 -1.64 18.98 -39.92
N CYS A 285 -2.39 19.93 -39.38
CA CYS A 285 -2.91 19.83 -38.01
C CYS A 285 -4.43 19.96 -37.97
N TYR A 286 -5.08 19.09 -37.18
CA TYR A 286 -6.47 19.29 -36.78
C TYR A 286 -6.60 20.49 -35.84
N LEU A 287 -7.82 21.02 -35.74
CA LEU A 287 -8.15 22.12 -34.84
C LEU A 287 -9.64 22.20 -34.55
N GLY A 288 -9.99 22.89 -33.46
CA GLY A 288 -11.36 23.31 -33.21
C GLY A 288 -11.78 24.36 -34.23
N GLN A 289 -13.01 24.28 -34.76
CA GLN A 289 -13.54 25.26 -35.73
C GLN A 289 -13.48 26.71 -35.21
N TYR A 290 -13.57 26.89 -33.89
CA TYR A 290 -13.50 28.20 -33.26
C TYR A 290 -12.08 28.80 -33.30
N ALA A 291 -11.04 27.97 -33.41
CA ALA A 291 -9.65 28.36 -33.27
C ALA A 291 -8.98 28.70 -34.61
N THR A 292 -9.68 28.55 -35.74
CA THR A 292 -9.11 28.69 -37.10
C THR A 292 -8.32 29.98 -37.29
N ALA A 293 -8.88 31.13 -36.89
CA ALA A 293 -8.20 32.41 -37.06
C ALA A 293 -6.92 32.50 -36.21
N ASP A 294 -6.96 32.01 -34.97
CA ASP A 294 -5.81 32.01 -34.08
C ASP A 294 -4.72 31.06 -34.56
N VAL A 295 -5.08 29.85 -34.97
CA VAL A 295 -4.11 28.87 -35.49
C VAL A 295 -3.42 29.41 -36.75
N CYS A 296 -4.16 29.97 -37.71
CA CYS A 296 -3.56 30.64 -38.87
C CYS A 296 -2.57 31.73 -38.47
N ARG A 297 -2.91 32.55 -37.48
CA ARG A 297 -2.05 33.64 -36.99
C ARG A 297 -0.81 33.11 -36.26
N LEU A 298 -0.94 32.07 -35.44
CA LEU A 298 0.14 31.53 -34.62
C LEU A 298 1.13 30.70 -35.46
N VAL A 299 0.60 29.78 -36.26
CA VAL A 299 1.41 28.90 -37.12
C VAL A 299 2.02 29.69 -38.28
N GLY A 300 1.27 30.66 -38.82
CA GLY A 300 1.71 31.56 -39.91
C GLY A 300 2.93 32.42 -39.58
N LYS A 301 3.35 32.50 -38.31
CA LYS A 301 4.61 33.14 -37.91
C LYS A 301 5.84 32.36 -38.37
N TYR A 302 5.72 31.05 -38.53
CA TYR A 302 6.83 30.13 -38.78
C TYR A 302 6.69 29.36 -40.10
N LEU A 303 5.46 29.06 -40.52
CA LEU A 303 5.16 28.27 -41.72
C LEU A 303 4.19 29.01 -42.65
N THR A 304 4.20 28.66 -43.93
CA THR A 304 3.34 29.31 -44.94
C THR A 304 2.01 28.57 -45.04
N PHE A 305 0.89 29.26 -44.89
CA PHE A 305 -0.41 28.64 -45.08
C PHE A 305 -0.64 28.24 -46.56
N TYR A 306 -1.03 26.99 -46.80
CA TYR A 306 -1.35 26.47 -48.13
C TYR A 306 -2.86 26.33 -48.36
N TRP A 307 -3.54 25.50 -47.55
CA TRP A 307 -4.93 25.15 -47.83
C TRP A 307 -5.71 24.66 -46.60
N PRO A 308 -7.01 24.97 -46.48
CA PRO A 308 -7.87 24.34 -45.49
C PRO A 308 -8.36 22.97 -45.98
N LEU A 309 -8.31 21.97 -45.11
CA LEU A 309 -8.76 20.61 -45.36
C LEU A 309 -9.96 20.27 -44.46
N CYS A 310 -10.73 19.27 -44.88
CA CYS A 310 -11.94 18.82 -44.20
C CYS A 310 -11.85 17.31 -43.94
N CYS A 311 -11.84 16.92 -42.67
CA CYS A 311 -12.01 15.54 -42.25
C CYS A 311 -13.49 15.27 -42.00
N LEU A 312 -14.13 14.48 -42.87
CA LEU A 312 -15.52 14.07 -42.72
C LEU A 312 -15.60 12.93 -41.71
N HIS A 313 -16.46 13.07 -40.71
CA HIS A 313 -16.65 12.02 -39.70
C HIS A 313 -17.90 11.20 -40.04
N GLU A 314 -17.77 9.88 -40.02
CA GLU A 314 -18.91 8.98 -40.04
C GLU A 314 -19.47 8.82 -38.62
N GLY A 315 -20.77 9.05 -38.41
CA GLY A 315 -21.44 8.87 -37.11
C GLY A 315 -22.27 10.07 -36.62
N ALA A 316 -22.69 10.01 -35.36
CA ALA A 316 -23.52 11.05 -34.73
C ALA A 316 -22.72 12.36 -34.58
N GLY A 317 -23.15 13.42 -35.27
CA GLY A 317 -22.50 14.73 -35.18
C GLY A 317 -22.60 15.31 -33.76
N GLN A 318 -21.52 15.95 -33.30
CA GLN A 318 -21.54 16.64 -32.02
C GLN A 318 -22.27 17.97 -32.13
N VAL A 319 -23.09 18.31 -31.13
CA VAL A 319 -23.76 19.61 -31.06
C VAL A 319 -22.93 20.54 -30.18
N MET A 320 -22.43 21.62 -30.76
CA MET A 320 -21.85 22.72 -30.01
C MET A 320 -23.00 23.54 -29.40
N ALA A 321 -23.50 23.08 -28.26
CA ALA A 321 -24.74 23.54 -27.63
C ALA A 321 -24.81 25.07 -27.47
N MET A 322 -23.70 25.71 -27.08
CA MET A 322 -23.64 27.17 -26.90
C MET A 322 -23.93 27.99 -28.17
N ARG A 323 -23.80 27.40 -29.36
CA ARG A 323 -24.07 28.09 -30.63
C ARG A 323 -25.14 27.41 -31.48
N GLY A 324 -25.74 26.31 -31.01
CA GLY A 324 -26.71 25.53 -31.77
C GLY A 324 -26.16 24.91 -33.06
N ILE A 325 -24.83 24.76 -33.19
CA ILE A 325 -24.19 24.26 -34.41
C ILE A 325 -23.96 22.75 -34.30
N ARG A 326 -24.42 22.00 -35.30
CA ARG A 326 -24.11 20.56 -35.44
C ARG A 326 -22.83 20.38 -36.25
N VAL A 327 -21.80 19.88 -35.59
CA VAL A 327 -20.49 19.61 -36.17
C VAL A 327 -20.47 18.19 -36.72
N LYS A 328 -20.26 18.05 -38.04
CA LYS A 328 -20.16 16.76 -38.75
C LYS A 328 -18.79 16.51 -39.39
N TRP A 329 -17.89 17.47 -39.27
CA TRP A 329 -16.56 17.41 -39.84
C TRP A 329 -15.59 18.18 -38.95
N LYS A 330 -14.30 17.87 -39.05
CA LYS A 330 -13.23 18.60 -38.39
C LYS A 330 -12.37 19.33 -39.43
N PRO A 331 -12.06 20.61 -39.21
CA PRO A 331 -11.08 21.29 -40.04
C PRO A 331 -9.70 20.72 -39.74
N MET A 332 -8.88 20.69 -40.78
CA MET A 332 -7.43 20.61 -40.68
C MET A 332 -6.85 21.76 -41.50
N LEU A 333 -5.71 22.28 -41.10
CA LEU A 333 -5.00 23.30 -41.88
C LEU A 333 -3.68 22.73 -42.37
N TRP A 334 -3.35 23.00 -43.63
CA TRP A 334 -2.07 22.67 -44.23
C TRP A 334 -1.17 23.90 -44.28
N PHE A 335 0.01 23.77 -43.67
CA PHE A 335 1.12 24.71 -43.70
C PHE A 335 2.42 24.04 -44.21
#